data_AF-A0A9W7C4T1-F1
#
_entry.id   AF-A0A9W7C4T1-F1
#
_cell.length_a   1.000
_cell.length_b   1.000
_cell.length_c   1.000
_cell.angle_alpha   90.00
_cell.angle_beta   90.00
_cell.angle_gamma   90.00
#
_symmetry.space_group_name_H-M   'P 1'
#
loop_
_entity.id
_entity.type
_entity.pdbx_description
1 polymer ?
#
loop_
_entity_poly.entity_id
_entity_poly.type
_entity_poly.pdbx_seq_one_letter_code
_entity_poly.pdbx_strand_id
1 'polypeptide(L)'
;MKDGTAPSTPPTSSLMSFRNMAIVALIFVSGIVAFVFSMCVEDFEKLHVNLDALGLWKPLMASYWCVFIIVAASKVVGKNASKARKAAVVQRMDQYVYEIETSADSSEARPKAVLRYSGLDGEFNRAQRAVNNWQENRDIELCTLMLLSIAVGYYVLIPTIFMFVGRIVFARDYKVAVSKRVPGFVVAQTGNYTAIILLLTFAIKGLTL
;
A
#
# COMPACT_ATOMS: atom_id res chain seq x y z
N MET A 1 7.84 29.91 43.73
CA MET A 1 8.40 30.27 42.42
C MET A 1 9.53 29.31 42.11
N LYS A 2 9.29 28.31 41.26
CA LYS A 2 10.35 27.46 40.69
C LYS A 2 10.37 27.79 39.21
N ASP A 3 11.35 28.57 38.79
CA ASP A 3 11.64 28.81 37.38
C ASP A 3 12.15 27.51 36.77
N GLY A 4 11.22 26.76 36.18
CA GLY A 4 11.50 25.55 35.43
C GLY A 4 12.03 25.92 34.05
N THR A 5 13.33 26.19 33.96
CA THR A 5 14.03 26.30 32.67
C THR A 5 13.83 25.01 31.89
N ALA A 6 13.07 25.08 30.80
CA ALA A 6 12.84 23.95 29.91
C ALA A 6 14.18 23.45 29.35
N PRO A 7 14.43 22.13 29.33
CA PRO A 7 15.67 21.57 28.81
C PRO A 7 15.84 21.93 27.32
N SER A 8 16.96 22.58 26.99
CA SER A 8 17.32 22.91 25.61
C SER A 8 17.47 21.62 24.80
N THR A 9 16.59 21.41 23.82
CA THR A 9 16.70 20.29 22.89
C THR A 9 17.98 20.41 22.06
N PRO A 10 18.81 19.36 21.98
CA PRO A 10 20.05 19.40 21.21
C PRO A 10 19.76 19.59 19.71
N PRO A 11 20.66 20.28 18.98
CA PRO A 11 20.47 20.59 17.57
C PRO A 11 20.38 19.30 16.73
N THR A 12 19.24 19.11 16.07
CA THR A 12 18.88 17.89 15.30
C THR A 12 19.41 17.89 13.85
N SER A 13 20.28 18.83 13.48
CA SER A 13 20.62 19.10 12.07
C SER A 13 21.56 18.06 11.43
N SER A 14 22.44 17.39 12.17
CA SER A 14 23.44 16.48 11.57
C SER A 14 22.87 15.11 11.14
N LEU A 15 21.94 14.54 11.90
CA LEU A 15 21.37 13.21 11.63
C LEU A 15 20.44 13.19 10.40
N MET A 16 19.75 14.30 10.11
CA MET A 16 18.93 14.39 8.90
C MET A 16 19.78 14.38 7.62
N SER A 17 20.99 14.92 7.67
CA SER A 17 21.92 14.95 6.54
C SER A 17 22.36 13.54 6.14
N PHE A 18 22.75 12.71 7.12
CA PHE A 18 23.23 11.34 6.84
C PHE A 18 22.13 10.45 6.24
N ARG A 19 20.90 10.51 6.76
CA ARG A 19 19.79 9.70 6.23
C ARG A 19 19.46 10.06 4.78
N ASN A 20 19.44 11.34 4.45
CA ASN A 20 19.17 11.78 3.08
C ASN A 20 20.30 11.38 2.13
N MET A 21 21.56 11.49 2.56
CA MET A 21 22.71 10.98 1.80
C MET A 21 22.62 9.47 1.58
N ALA A 22 22.28 8.68 2.59
CA ALA A 22 22.13 7.23 2.46
C ALA A 22 21.02 6.85 1.46
N ILE A 23 19.89 7.56 1.48
CA ILE A 23 18.80 7.35 0.52
C ILE A 23 19.24 7.70 -0.90
N VAL A 24 19.91 8.83 -1.10
CA VAL A 24 20.42 9.24 -2.41
C VAL A 24 21.45 8.24 -2.92
N ALA A 25 22.38 7.80 -2.07
CA ALA A 25 23.37 6.78 -2.41
C ALA A 25 22.70 5.45 -2.81
N LEU A 26 21.67 5.01 -2.07
CA LEU A 26 20.93 3.79 -2.39
C LEU A 26 20.23 3.90 -3.76
N ILE A 27 19.55 5.02 -4.03
CA ILE A 27 18.90 5.27 -5.33
C ILE A 27 19.94 5.26 -6.45
N PHE A 28 21.07 5.91 -6.24
CA PHE A 28 22.15 5.98 -7.22
C PHE A 28 22.74 4.60 -7.50
N VAL A 29 23.05 3.81 -6.47
CA VAL A 29 23.57 2.44 -6.60
C VAL A 29 22.54 1.53 -7.29
N SER A 30 21.27 1.58 -6.89
CA SER A 30 20.21 0.82 -7.57
C SER A 30 20.05 1.23 -9.04
N GLY A 31 20.19 2.53 -9.35
CA GLY A 31 20.18 3.04 -10.72
C GLY A 31 21.35 2.52 -11.55
N ILE A 32 22.56 2.52 -11.00
CA ILE A 32 23.74 1.94 -11.65
C ILE A 32 23.55 0.45 -11.89
N VAL A 33 23.08 -0.31 -10.89
CA VAL A 33 22.85 -1.75 -11.03
C VAL A 33 21.80 -2.03 -12.12
N ALA A 34 20.70 -1.29 -12.14
CA ALA A 34 19.68 -1.43 -13.17
C ALA A 34 20.20 -1.05 -14.56
N PHE A 35 21.02 0.00 -14.65
CA PHE A 35 21.64 0.43 -15.90
C PHE A 35 22.64 -0.61 -16.42
N VAL A 36 23.57 -1.07 -15.58
CA VAL A 36 24.53 -2.14 -15.93
C VAL A 36 23.79 -3.38 -16.35
N PHE A 37 22.77 -3.81 -15.59
CA PHE A 37 21.93 -4.93 -15.97
C PHE A 37 21.28 -4.71 -17.34
N SER A 38 20.71 -3.52 -17.60
CA SER A 38 20.11 -3.21 -18.89
C SER A 38 21.10 -3.23 -20.06
N MET A 39 22.36 -2.83 -19.83
CA MET A 39 23.43 -2.94 -20.82
C MET A 39 23.90 -4.38 -21.04
N CYS A 40 23.86 -5.21 -20.00
CA CYS A 40 24.20 -6.64 -20.09
C CYS A 40 23.09 -7.50 -20.71
N VAL A 41 21.88 -6.95 -20.88
CA VAL A 41 20.82 -7.60 -21.67
C VAL A 41 21.11 -7.31 -23.15
N GLU A 42 22.13 -8.00 -23.70
CA GLU A 42 22.61 -7.83 -25.08
C GLU A 42 21.54 -8.13 -26.15
N ASP A 43 20.43 -8.76 -25.75
CA ASP A 43 19.36 -9.23 -26.63
C ASP A 43 17.99 -8.64 -26.26
N PHE A 44 17.90 -7.44 -25.68
CA PHE A 44 16.58 -6.87 -25.32
C PHE A 44 15.68 -6.67 -26.55
N GLU A 45 16.25 -6.21 -27.67
CA GLU A 45 15.52 -6.10 -28.94
C GLU A 45 15.05 -7.47 -29.43
N LYS A 46 15.91 -8.49 -29.35
CA LYS A 46 15.56 -9.86 -29.73
C LYS A 46 14.51 -10.46 -28.80
N LEU A 47 14.58 -10.19 -27.50
CA LEU A 47 13.57 -10.58 -26.52
C LEU A 47 12.23 -9.90 -26.83
N HIS A 48 12.26 -8.61 -27.13
CA HIS A 48 11.08 -7.85 -27.55
C HIS A 48 10.45 -8.47 -28.80
N VAL A 49 11.24 -8.68 -29.86
CA VAL A 49 10.79 -9.30 -31.11
C VAL A 49 10.23 -10.70 -30.86
N ASN A 50 10.90 -11.54 -30.07
CA ASN A 50 10.44 -12.88 -29.76
C ASN A 50 9.12 -12.88 -28.96
N LEU A 51 9.00 -12.01 -27.95
CA LEU A 51 7.79 -11.90 -27.14
C LEU A 51 6.64 -11.27 -27.92
N ASP A 52 6.91 -10.31 -28.81
CA ASP A 52 5.90 -9.69 -29.66
C ASP A 52 5.41 -10.65 -30.74
N ALA A 53 6.31 -11.47 -31.31
CA ALA A 53 5.94 -12.58 -32.21
C ALA A 53 5.01 -13.60 -31.54
N LEU A 54 5.14 -13.79 -30.23
CA LEU A 54 4.23 -14.62 -29.42
C LEU A 54 2.99 -13.86 -28.91
N GLY A 55 2.87 -12.55 -29.20
CA GLY A 55 1.81 -11.68 -28.68
C GLY A 55 1.88 -11.41 -27.17
N LEU A 56 2.98 -11.78 -26.51
CA LEU A 56 3.18 -11.70 -25.06
C LEU A 56 3.79 -10.39 -24.58
N TRP A 57 4.36 -9.58 -25.47
CA TRP A 57 5.01 -8.32 -25.08
C TRP A 57 4.06 -7.38 -24.32
N LYS A 58 2.88 -7.09 -24.89
CA LYS A 58 1.90 -6.19 -24.28
C LYS A 58 1.37 -6.72 -22.94
N PRO A 59 0.96 -8.00 -22.82
CA PRO A 59 0.67 -8.62 -21.54
C PRO A 59 1.74 -8.46 -20.48
N LEU A 60 2.99 -8.76 -20.83
CA LEU A 60 4.11 -8.73 -19.90
C LEU A 60 4.33 -7.31 -19.38
N MET A 61 4.37 -6.31 -20.27
CA MET A 61 4.49 -4.92 -19.89
C MET A 61 3.32 -4.43 -19.03
N ALA A 62 2.10 -4.86 -19.35
CA ALA A 62 0.92 -4.54 -18.54
C ALA A 62 1.03 -5.12 -17.12
N SER A 63 1.50 -6.37 -16.96
CA SER A 63 1.79 -6.97 -15.65
C SER A 63 2.81 -6.16 -14.85
N TYR A 64 3.90 -5.72 -15.47
CA TYR A 64 4.91 -4.88 -14.80
C TYR A 64 4.30 -3.57 -14.31
N TRP A 65 3.46 -2.92 -15.11
CA TRP A 65 2.75 -1.71 -14.70
C TRP A 65 1.78 -1.96 -13.55
N CYS A 66 1.04 -3.07 -13.55
CA CYS A 66 0.18 -3.45 -12.43
C CYS A 66 0.98 -3.59 -11.13
N VAL A 67 2.09 -4.34 -11.16
CA VAL A 67 2.97 -4.51 -10.00
C VAL A 67 3.48 -3.15 -9.52
N PHE A 68 3.98 -2.32 -10.42
CA PHE A 68 4.49 -0.99 -10.10
C PHE A 68 3.44 -0.12 -9.41
N ILE A 69 2.22 -0.05 -9.96
CA ILE A 69 1.12 0.76 -9.43
C ILE A 69 0.71 0.27 -8.03
N ILE A 70 0.55 -1.05 -7.84
CA ILE A 70 0.20 -1.64 -6.54
C ILE A 70 1.29 -1.36 -5.49
N VAL A 71 2.56 -1.53 -5.85
CA VAL A 71 3.70 -1.23 -4.95
C VAL A 71 3.72 0.25 -4.60
N ALA A 72 3.53 1.15 -5.58
CA ALA A 72 3.50 2.59 -5.37
C ALA A 72 2.39 3.00 -4.40
N ALA A 73 1.16 2.52 -4.57
CA ALA A 73 0.10 2.81 -3.62
C ALA A 73 0.40 2.20 -2.24
N SER A 74 1.00 1.01 -2.16
CA SER A 74 1.34 0.39 -0.87
C SER A 74 2.31 1.28 -0.07
N LYS A 75 3.26 1.91 -0.76
CA LYS A 75 4.15 2.91 -0.16
C LYS A 75 3.41 4.18 0.26
N VAL A 76 2.46 4.68 -0.51
CA VAL A 76 1.64 5.85 -0.16
C VAL A 76 0.80 5.57 1.10
N VAL A 77 0.09 4.44 1.13
CA VAL A 77 -0.73 4.02 2.28
C VAL A 77 0.14 3.78 3.52
N GLY A 78 1.28 3.10 3.37
CA GLY A 78 2.24 2.89 4.46
C GLY A 78 2.86 4.19 4.99
N LYS A 79 3.14 5.18 4.11
CA LYS A 79 3.63 6.50 4.50
C LYS A 79 2.58 7.25 5.33
N ASN A 80 1.30 7.12 5.00
CA ASN A 80 0.21 7.72 5.77
C ASN A 80 0.14 7.13 7.19
N ALA A 81 0.23 5.81 7.35
CA ALA A 81 0.29 5.17 8.67
C ALA A 81 1.55 5.56 9.45
N SER A 82 2.71 5.64 8.78
CA SER A 82 3.97 6.07 9.42
C SER A 82 3.90 7.51 9.95
N LYS A 83 3.24 8.42 9.22
CA LYS A 83 3.00 9.79 9.68
C LYS A 83 2.09 9.82 10.91
N ALA A 84 0.98 9.05 10.89
CA ALA A 84 0.06 8.95 12.02
C ALA A 84 0.75 8.36 13.27
N ARG A 85 1.57 7.33 13.09
CA ARG A 85 2.40 6.73 14.16
C ARG A 85 3.29 7.77 14.84
N LYS A 86 4.02 8.57 14.03
CA LYS A 86 4.89 9.62 14.54
C LYS A 86 4.10 10.67 15.34
N ALA A 87 2.91 11.04 14.86
CA ALA A 87 2.05 12.01 15.55
C ALA A 87 1.55 11.47 16.90
N ALA A 88 1.21 10.19 16.98
CA ALA A 88 0.77 9.51 18.20
C ALA A 88 1.94 9.09 19.14
N VAL A 89 3.19 9.34 18.77
CA VAL A 89 4.39 8.96 19.56
C VAL A 89 4.44 7.45 19.87
N VAL A 90 3.88 6.63 18.98
CA VAL A 90 3.84 5.17 19.15
C VAL A 90 5.16 4.54 18.70
N GLN A 91 5.69 3.61 19.50
CA GLN A 91 6.94 2.92 19.16
C GLN A 91 6.78 2.05 17.91
N ARG A 92 7.90 1.70 17.26
CA ARG A 92 7.86 0.93 16.00
C ARG A 92 7.37 -0.51 16.18
N MET A 93 7.63 -1.11 17.34
CA MET A 93 7.22 -2.48 17.66
C MET A 93 5.72 -2.59 17.94
N ASP A 94 5.10 -1.50 18.42
CA ASP A 94 3.68 -1.48 18.74
C ASP A 94 2.86 -1.38 17.46
N GLN A 95 1.94 -2.31 17.27
CA GLN A 95 1.05 -2.29 16.11
C GLN A 95 -0.18 -1.40 16.36
N TYR A 96 -0.68 -1.38 17.59
CA TYR A 96 -1.88 -0.64 17.98
C TYR A 96 -1.77 -0.08 19.39
N VAL A 97 -2.56 0.95 19.68
CA VAL A 97 -2.75 1.50 21.02
C VAL A 97 -4.10 1.03 21.58
N TYR A 98 -4.08 0.49 22.79
CA TYR A 98 -5.28 -0.02 23.45
C TYR A 98 -5.67 0.87 24.63
N GLU A 99 -6.96 0.87 24.97
CA GLU A 99 -7.49 1.42 26.21
C GLU A 99 -8.29 0.36 26.95
N ILE A 100 -8.36 0.48 28.27
CA ILE A 100 -9.09 -0.45 29.13
C ILE A 100 -10.49 0.12 29.33
N GLU A 101 -11.50 -0.55 28.79
CA GLU A 101 -12.89 -0.28 29.11
C GLU A 101 -13.29 -1.12 30.32
N THR A 102 -13.64 -0.44 31.41
CA THR A 102 -14.37 -1.03 32.55
C THR A 102 -15.85 -0.72 32.37
N SER A 103 -16.64 -1.74 32.03
CA SER A 103 -18.09 -1.61 31.93
C SER A 103 -18.66 -1.21 33.29
N ALA A 104 -19.36 -0.08 33.36
CA ALA A 104 -19.93 0.44 34.60
C ALA A 104 -21.07 -0.44 35.16
N ASP A 105 -21.69 -1.28 34.32
CA ASP A 105 -22.96 -1.95 34.61
C ASP A 105 -22.87 -3.45 34.93
N SER A 106 -21.69 -4.00 35.23
CA SER A 106 -21.66 -5.34 35.84
C SER A 106 -20.63 -5.50 36.95
N SER A 107 -21.13 -5.97 38.09
CA SER A 107 -20.33 -6.37 39.26
C SER A 107 -19.31 -7.49 38.97
N GLU A 108 -19.29 -8.02 37.74
CA GLU A 108 -18.37 -9.04 37.24
C GLU A 108 -17.62 -8.63 35.95
N ALA A 109 -17.72 -7.38 35.50
CA ALA A 109 -17.06 -6.94 34.27
C ALA A 109 -15.54 -6.96 34.43
N ARG A 110 -14.92 -8.00 33.86
CA ARG A 110 -13.48 -8.02 33.67
C ARG A 110 -13.08 -6.88 32.74
N PRO A 111 -12.05 -6.09 33.08
CA PRO A 111 -11.56 -5.02 32.21
C PRO A 111 -11.21 -5.58 30.82
N LYS A 112 -11.73 -4.95 29.77
CA LYS A 112 -11.49 -5.37 28.38
C LYS A 112 -10.55 -4.38 27.70
N ALA A 113 -9.47 -4.89 27.13
CA ALA A 113 -8.62 -4.10 26.25
C ALA A 113 -9.32 -3.92 24.89
N VAL A 114 -9.62 -2.67 24.55
CA VAL A 114 -10.19 -2.28 23.25
C VAL A 114 -9.22 -1.37 22.52
N LEU A 115 -9.35 -1.30 21.18
CA LEU A 115 -8.57 -0.33 20.42
C LEU A 115 -9.05 1.07 20.75
N ARG A 116 -8.12 1.97 21.06
CA ARG A 116 -8.45 3.39 21.21
C ARG A 116 -8.90 3.95 19.87
N TYR A 117 -10.07 4.59 19.83
CA TYR A 117 -10.64 5.16 18.59
C TYR A 117 -10.59 6.70 18.53
N SER A 118 -10.27 7.38 19.62
CA SER A 118 -10.25 8.83 19.69
C SER A 118 -8.81 9.40 19.64
N GLY A 119 -8.70 10.69 19.31
CA GLY A 119 -7.43 11.42 19.30
C GLY A 119 -6.40 10.88 18.30
N LEU A 120 -5.13 11.23 18.54
CA LEU A 120 -4.00 10.85 17.69
C LEU A 120 -3.77 9.34 17.67
N ASP A 121 -3.95 8.66 18.80
CA ASP A 121 -3.87 7.20 18.91
C ASP A 121 -4.93 6.51 18.04
N GLY A 122 -6.16 7.02 18.06
CA GLY A 122 -7.25 6.54 17.21
C GLY A 122 -6.99 6.74 15.72
N GLU A 123 -6.42 7.89 15.34
CA GLU A 123 -5.98 8.11 13.96
C GLU A 123 -4.89 7.12 13.53
N PHE A 124 -3.90 6.87 14.40
CA PHE A 124 -2.86 5.88 14.15
C PHE A 124 -3.45 4.47 13.98
N ASN A 125 -4.30 4.03 14.91
CA ASN A 125 -4.96 2.72 14.86
C ASN A 125 -5.74 2.53 13.56
N ARG A 126 -6.52 3.53 13.12
CA ARG A 126 -7.26 3.47 11.85
C ARG A 126 -6.33 3.46 10.64
N ALA A 127 -5.27 4.26 10.64
CA ALA A 127 -4.31 4.28 9.55
C ALA A 127 -3.56 2.93 9.43
N GLN A 128 -3.17 2.32 10.56
CA GLN A 128 -2.58 0.99 10.59
C GLN A 128 -3.58 -0.08 10.13
N ARG A 129 -4.84 0.00 10.56
CA ARG A 129 -5.89 -0.92 10.10
C ARG A 129 -6.12 -0.81 8.59
N ALA A 130 -6.00 0.40 8.01
CA ALA A 130 -6.09 0.59 6.57
C ALA A 130 -4.96 -0.13 5.80
N VAL A 131 -3.73 -0.09 6.32
CA VAL A 131 -2.59 -0.84 5.76
C VAL A 131 -2.88 -2.34 5.81
N ASN A 132 -3.26 -2.85 6.99
CA ASN A 132 -3.49 -4.28 7.20
C ASN A 132 -4.65 -4.80 6.34
N ASN A 133 -5.76 -4.06 6.25
CA ASN A 133 -6.89 -4.46 5.42
C ASN A 133 -6.52 -4.63 3.93
N TRP A 134 -5.62 -3.79 3.43
CA TRP A 134 -5.16 -3.96 2.07
C TRP A 134 -4.17 -5.13 1.95
N GLN A 135 -3.23 -5.29 2.89
CA GLN A 135 -2.30 -6.43 2.91
C GLN A 135 -3.02 -7.78 2.90
N GLU A 136 -4.15 -7.90 3.61
CA GLU A 136 -4.99 -9.12 3.64
C GLU A 136 -5.45 -9.57 2.24
N ASN A 137 -5.60 -8.64 1.27
CA ASN A 137 -6.13 -8.94 -0.07
C ASN A 137 -5.12 -8.71 -1.20
N ARG A 138 -4.02 -8.01 -0.92
CA ARG A 138 -3.10 -7.49 -1.96
C ARG A 138 -2.53 -8.59 -2.85
N ASP A 139 -2.21 -9.74 -2.29
CA ASP A 139 -1.55 -10.81 -3.04
C ASP A 139 -2.55 -11.48 -4.01
N ILE A 140 -3.80 -11.64 -3.59
CA ILE A 140 -4.89 -12.11 -4.46
C ILE A 140 -5.16 -11.09 -5.57
N GLU A 141 -5.27 -9.80 -5.21
CA GLU A 141 -5.45 -8.70 -6.16
C GLU A 141 -4.35 -8.68 -7.22
N LEU A 142 -3.08 -8.85 -6.81
CA LEU A 142 -1.94 -8.86 -7.73
C LEU A 142 -1.98 -10.06 -8.67
N CYS A 143 -2.24 -11.25 -8.15
CA CYS A 143 -2.40 -12.47 -8.96
C CYS A 143 -3.53 -12.32 -9.98
N THR A 144 -4.69 -11.78 -9.58
CA THR A 144 -5.82 -11.53 -10.49
C THR A 144 -5.43 -10.56 -11.61
N LEU A 145 -4.76 -9.44 -11.29
CA LEU A 145 -4.32 -8.47 -12.30
C LEU A 145 -3.26 -9.05 -13.24
N MET A 146 -2.33 -9.86 -12.74
CA MET A 146 -1.31 -10.52 -13.56
C MET A 146 -1.89 -11.61 -14.49
N LEU A 147 -2.94 -12.32 -14.07
CA LEU A 147 -3.62 -13.26 -14.96
C LEU A 147 -4.47 -12.51 -15.99
N LEU A 148 -5.14 -11.44 -15.57
CA LEU A 148 -5.97 -10.65 -16.47
C LEU A 148 -5.15 -9.92 -17.53
N SER A 149 -3.96 -9.42 -17.19
CA SER A 149 -3.05 -8.77 -18.16
C SER A 149 -2.64 -9.70 -19.31
N ILE A 150 -2.54 -11.02 -19.06
CA ILE A 150 -2.33 -12.03 -20.10
C ILE A 150 -3.47 -12.04 -21.10
N ALA A 151 -4.71 -11.92 -20.62
CA ALA A 151 -5.89 -11.95 -21.48
C ALA A 151 -6.15 -10.62 -22.22
N VAL A 152 -5.91 -9.47 -21.57
CA VAL A 152 -6.35 -8.16 -22.10
C VAL A 152 -5.23 -7.14 -22.34
N GLY A 153 -3.96 -7.49 -22.11
CA GLY A 153 -2.83 -6.57 -22.25
C GLY A 153 -3.02 -5.31 -21.40
N TYR A 154 -2.78 -4.14 -22.00
CA TYR A 154 -2.84 -2.85 -21.30
C TYR A 154 -4.22 -2.43 -20.79
N TYR A 155 -5.31 -3.06 -21.23
CA TYR A 155 -6.66 -2.73 -20.72
C TYR A 155 -6.82 -3.05 -19.23
N VAL A 156 -5.99 -3.94 -18.68
CA VAL A 156 -5.93 -4.25 -17.24
C VAL A 156 -5.57 -3.03 -16.38
N LEU A 157 -4.96 -1.98 -16.97
CA LEU A 157 -4.60 -0.76 -16.25
C LEU A 157 -5.83 -0.01 -15.77
N ILE A 158 -6.98 -0.15 -16.43
CA ILE A 158 -8.24 0.50 -16.02
C ILE A 158 -8.67 0.01 -14.62
N PRO A 159 -8.95 -1.28 -14.38
CA PRO A 159 -9.30 -1.76 -13.04
C PRO A 159 -8.17 -1.54 -12.02
N THR A 160 -6.90 -1.62 -12.45
CA THR A 160 -5.74 -1.34 -11.60
C THR A 160 -5.75 0.10 -11.05
N ILE A 161 -6.06 1.10 -11.88
CA ILE A 161 -6.13 2.51 -11.47
C ILE A 161 -7.27 2.72 -10.48
N PHE A 162 -8.43 2.10 -10.69
CA PHE A 162 -9.55 2.17 -9.74
C PHE A 162 -9.15 1.60 -8.38
N MET A 163 -8.48 0.43 -8.35
CA MET A 163 -7.95 -0.16 -7.13
C MET A 163 -6.94 0.76 -6.45
N PHE A 164 -5.99 1.31 -7.20
CA PHE A 164 -4.97 2.25 -6.72
C PHE A 164 -5.59 3.49 -6.06
N VAL A 165 -6.44 4.21 -6.78
CA VAL A 165 -7.08 5.44 -6.29
C VAL A 165 -7.98 5.13 -5.11
N GLY A 166 -8.80 4.08 -5.21
CA GLY A 166 -9.70 3.64 -4.15
C GLY A 166 -8.97 3.32 -2.85
N ARG A 167 -7.86 2.58 -2.91
CA ARG A 167 -7.04 2.23 -1.73
C ARG A 167 -6.37 3.46 -1.08
N ILE A 168 -5.91 4.42 -1.88
CA ILE A 168 -5.35 5.68 -1.35
C ILE A 168 -6.44 6.52 -0.66
N VAL A 169 -7.61 6.68 -1.30
CA VAL A 169 -8.76 7.42 -0.75
C VAL A 169 -9.25 6.74 0.52
N PHE A 170 -9.42 5.41 0.50
CA PHE A 170 -9.80 4.61 1.65
C PHE A 170 -8.85 4.85 2.83
N ALA A 171 -7.54 4.73 2.63
CA ALA A 171 -6.57 4.90 3.71
C ALA A 171 -6.54 6.34 4.26
N ARG A 172 -6.64 7.34 3.39
CA ARG A 172 -6.69 8.76 3.78
C ARG A 172 -7.93 9.03 4.64
N ASP A 173 -9.10 8.59 4.18
CA ASP A 173 -10.37 8.97 4.79
C ASP A 173 -10.70 8.10 6.00
N TYR A 174 -10.28 6.84 6.01
CA TYR A 174 -10.41 5.97 7.18
C TYR A 174 -9.61 6.50 8.37
N LYS A 175 -8.43 7.10 8.13
CA LYS A 175 -7.67 7.78 9.19
C LYS A 175 -8.51 8.85 9.88
N VAL A 176 -9.30 9.61 9.13
CA VAL A 176 -10.15 10.68 9.67
C VAL A 176 -11.32 10.11 10.47
N ALA A 177 -12.08 9.17 9.91
CA ALA A 177 -13.20 8.54 10.60
C ALA A 177 -13.55 7.18 9.99
N VAL A 178 -14.14 6.29 10.80
CA VAL A 178 -14.56 4.95 10.36
C VAL A 178 -15.56 5.00 9.20
N SER A 179 -16.54 5.91 9.27
CA SER A 179 -17.58 6.06 8.25
C SER A 179 -17.05 6.62 6.93
N LYS A 180 -15.99 7.43 6.95
CA LYS A 180 -15.45 8.09 5.76
C LYS A 180 -14.67 7.15 4.84
N ARG A 181 -14.40 5.91 5.25
CA ARG A 181 -13.67 4.93 4.43
C ARG A 181 -14.49 4.40 3.24
N VAL A 182 -15.83 4.45 3.33
CA VAL A 182 -16.74 3.74 2.41
C VAL A 182 -16.55 4.13 0.94
N PRO A 183 -16.43 5.42 0.56
CA PRO A 183 -16.26 5.78 -0.85
C PRO A 183 -14.99 5.17 -1.47
N GLY A 184 -13.85 5.27 -0.77
CA GLY A 184 -12.60 4.66 -1.22
C GLY A 184 -12.68 3.13 -1.30
N PHE A 185 -13.38 2.51 -0.34
CA PHE A 185 -13.64 1.07 -0.37
C PHE A 185 -14.43 0.67 -1.62
N VAL A 186 -15.54 1.35 -1.91
CA VAL A 186 -16.38 1.06 -3.09
C VAL A 186 -15.58 1.19 -4.37
N VAL A 187 -14.82 2.29 -4.56
CA VAL A 187 -13.99 2.49 -5.76
C VAL A 187 -12.95 1.38 -5.92
N ALA A 188 -12.29 0.97 -4.82
CA ALA A 188 -11.32 -0.12 -4.87
C ALA A 188 -11.98 -1.47 -5.22
N GLN A 189 -13.14 -1.76 -4.62
CA GLN A 189 -13.88 -3.00 -4.90
C GLN A 189 -14.46 -3.03 -6.31
N THR A 190 -14.86 -1.89 -6.88
CA THR A 190 -15.27 -1.83 -8.29
C THR A 190 -14.15 -2.31 -9.19
N GLY A 191 -12.92 -1.78 -9.04
CA GLY A 191 -11.78 -2.24 -9.83
C GLY A 191 -11.48 -3.73 -9.63
N ASN A 192 -11.52 -4.21 -8.38
CA ASN A 192 -11.27 -5.62 -8.06
C ASN A 192 -12.33 -6.56 -8.67
N TYR A 193 -13.62 -6.29 -8.47
CA TYR A 193 -14.69 -7.11 -9.03
C TYR A 193 -14.75 -7.04 -10.55
N THR A 194 -14.47 -5.88 -11.16
CA THR A 194 -14.31 -5.80 -12.62
C THR A 194 -13.21 -6.74 -13.11
N ALA A 195 -12.05 -6.78 -12.44
CA ALA A 195 -10.97 -7.69 -12.82
C ALA A 195 -11.36 -9.17 -12.69
N ILE A 196 -12.01 -9.54 -11.58
CA ILE A 196 -12.49 -10.92 -11.34
C ILE A 196 -13.53 -11.33 -12.40
N ILE A 197 -14.52 -10.47 -12.67
CA ILE A 197 -15.59 -10.77 -13.65
C ILE A 197 -15.02 -10.93 -15.05
N LEU A 198 -14.08 -10.08 -15.46
CA LEU A 198 -13.40 -10.23 -16.75
C LEU A 198 -12.64 -11.55 -16.82
N LEU A 199 -11.88 -11.90 -15.79
CA LEU A 199 -11.13 -13.15 -15.73
C LEU A 199 -12.07 -14.38 -15.82
N LEU A 200 -13.18 -14.37 -15.08
CA LEU A 200 -14.20 -15.43 -15.16
C LEU A 200 -14.83 -15.51 -16.55
N THR A 201 -15.09 -14.37 -17.19
CA THR A 201 -15.65 -14.33 -18.55
C THR A 201 -14.71 -14.99 -19.56
N PHE A 202 -13.40 -14.72 -19.46
CA PHE A 202 -12.40 -15.38 -20.31
C PHE A 202 -12.28 -16.87 -20.00
N ALA A 203 -12.31 -17.27 -18.73
CA ALA A 203 -12.28 -18.68 -18.34
C ALA A 203 -13.48 -19.46 -18.92
N ILE A 204 -14.69 -18.91 -18.82
CA ILE A 204 -15.90 -19.52 -19.39
C ILE A 204 -15.79 -19.60 -20.91
N LYS A 205 -15.39 -18.51 -21.59
CA LYS A 205 -15.22 -18.52 -23.04
C LYS A 205 -14.20 -19.55 -23.51
N GLY A 206 -13.10 -19.70 -22.77
CA GLY A 206 -12.06 -20.69 -23.06
C GLY A 206 -12.53 -22.13 -22.92
N LEU A 207 -13.53 -22.42 -22.06
CA LEU A 207 -14.13 -23.75 -21.92
C LEU A 207 -15.17 -24.07 -23.01
N THR A 208 -15.73 -23.04 -23.65
CA THR A 208 -16.77 -23.19 -24.69
C THR A 208 -16.22 -23.20 -26.12
N LEU A 209 -14.92 -22.96 -26.29
CA LEU A 209 -14.21 -23.05 -27.57
C LEU A 209 -13.58 -24.43 -27.74
#